data_AF-A0A850T592-F1
#
_entry.id   AF-A0A850T592-F1
#
_cell.length_a   1.000
_cell.length_b   1.000
_cell.length_c   1.000
_cell.angle_alpha   90.00
_cell.angle_beta   90.00
_cell.angle_gamma   90.00
#
_symmetry.space_group_name_H-M   'P 1'
#
loop_
_entity.id
_entity.type
_entity.pdbx_description
1 polymer ?
#
loop_
_entity_poly.entity_id
_entity_poly.type
_entity_poly.pdbx_seq_one_letter_code
_entity_poly.pdbx_strand_id
1 'polypeptide(L)'
;MFEIGYSGILQYVRTSKEGVNQEADIISTLNGKQYITEVKVHITHHQLQTAIGQLLIHRFTYNQEAELQIALPKEANLSKLPPGLIKHLEDIERIHCLFPSVR
;
A
#
# COMPACT_ATOMS: atom_id res chain seq x y z
N MET A 1 -19.69 10.99 -5.24
CA MET A 1 -18.34 11.34 -4.76
C MET A 1 -18.18 10.65 -3.42
N PHE A 2 -17.50 9.50 -3.35
CA PHE A 2 -17.19 8.88 -2.07
C PHE A 2 -15.93 9.59 -1.54
N GLU A 3 -16.11 10.60 -0.69
CA GLU A 3 -15.04 10.99 0.22
C GLU A 3 -14.81 9.78 1.12
N ILE A 4 -13.72 9.05 0.89
CA ILE A 4 -13.35 7.96 1.78
C ILE A 4 -12.88 8.64 3.06
N GLY A 5 -13.62 8.48 4.16
CA GLY A 5 -13.46 9.17 5.44
C GLY A 5 -12.20 8.80 6.22
N TYR A 6 -11.06 8.74 5.55
CA TYR A 6 -9.76 8.55 6.18
C TYR A 6 -9.45 9.75 7.09
N SER A 7 -8.92 9.43 8.26
CA SER A 7 -8.51 10.36 9.30
C SER A 7 -7.08 10.03 9.74
N GLY A 8 -6.42 10.96 10.43
CA GLY A 8 -5.06 10.73 10.94
C GLY A 8 -4.06 10.38 9.83
N ILE A 9 -4.13 11.09 8.70
CA ILE A 9 -3.24 10.86 7.56
C ILE A 9 -1.86 11.44 7.89
N LEU A 10 -0.87 10.56 8.04
CA LEU A 10 0.53 10.87 8.23
C LEU A 10 1.28 10.49 6.95
N GLN A 11 2.27 11.30 6.57
CA GLN A 11 3.09 11.07 5.37
C GLN A 11 4.56 10.94 5.76
N TYR A 12 5.32 10.15 5.02
CA TYR A 12 6.77 9.95 5.22
C TYR A 12 7.10 9.55 6.66
N VAL A 13 6.38 8.55 7.16
CA VAL A 13 6.50 8.13 8.57
C VAL A 13 7.67 7.19 8.71
N ARG A 14 8.66 7.58 9.50
CA ARG A 14 9.79 6.72 9.84
C ARG A 14 9.39 5.68 10.87
N THR A 15 9.65 4.42 10.57
CA THR A 15 9.32 3.26 11.40
C THR A 15 10.60 2.50 11.70
N SER A 16 10.73 1.97 12.92
CA SER A 16 11.95 1.28 13.34
C SER A 16 11.65 0.16 14.33
N LYS A 17 12.20 -1.04 14.07
CA LYS A 17 12.14 -2.17 14.99
C LYS A 17 13.34 -3.09 14.78
N GLU A 18 13.96 -3.54 15.87
CA GLU A 18 15.07 -4.52 15.84
C GLU A 18 16.21 -4.13 14.87
N GLY A 19 16.54 -2.84 14.80
CA GLY A 19 17.59 -2.31 13.93
C GLY A 19 17.20 -2.13 12.46
N VAL A 20 15.99 -2.54 12.07
CA VAL A 20 15.42 -2.25 10.75
C VAL A 20 14.75 -0.89 10.80
N ASN A 21 15.19 0.02 9.92
CA ASN A 21 14.59 1.34 9.75
C ASN A 21 13.97 1.45 8.36
N GLN A 22 12.77 1.98 8.27
CA GLN A 22 12.04 2.22 7.02
C GLN A 22 11.28 3.55 7.10
N GLU A 23 10.79 4.02 5.95
CA GLU A 23 9.92 5.19 5.86
C GLU A 23 8.69 4.84 5.02
N ALA A 24 7.52 4.82 5.65
CA ALA A 24 6.25 4.53 4.98
C ALA A 24 5.74 5.80 4.29
N ASP A 25 5.25 5.66 3.05
CA ASP A 25 4.75 6.81 2.29
C ASP A 25 3.54 7.46 2.98
N ILE A 26 2.52 6.67 3.33
CA ILE A 26 1.31 7.15 4.03
C ILE A 26 0.84 6.14 5.08
N ILE A 27 0.50 6.66 6.26
CA ILE A 27 -0.26 5.93 7.28
C ILE A 27 -1.59 6.66 7.50
N SER A 28 -2.70 5.94 7.48
CA SER A 28 -4.03 6.54 7.66
C SER A 28 -4.93 5.64 8.51
N THR A 29 -6.03 6.18 9.01
CA THR A 29 -7.00 5.45 9.81
C THR A 29 -8.41 5.60 9.23
N LEU A 30 -9.10 4.49 9.02
CA LEU A 30 -10.50 4.45 8.59
C LEU A 30 -11.26 3.44 9.45
N ASN A 31 -12.37 3.89 10.05
CA ASN A 31 -13.21 3.05 10.94
C ASN A 31 -12.40 2.35 12.07
N GLY A 32 -11.42 3.05 12.64
CA GLY A 32 -10.55 2.52 13.69
C GLY A 32 -9.48 1.53 13.21
N LYS A 33 -9.43 1.19 11.93
CA LYS A 33 -8.36 0.38 11.33
C LYS A 33 -7.27 1.27 10.75
N GLN A 34 -6.02 0.91 11.02
CA GLN A 34 -4.87 1.56 10.40
C GLN A 34 -4.53 0.92 9.06
N TYR A 35 -4.12 1.77 8.13
CA TYR A 35 -3.68 1.41 6.80
C TYR A 35 -2.28 1.96 6.57
N ILE A 36 -1.38 1.11 6.06
CA ILE A 36 -0.08 1.52 5.56
C ILE A 36 -0.15 1.45 4.04
N THR A 37 0.12 2.58 3.39
CA THR A 37 0.02 2.71 1.93
C THR A 37 1.38 3.02 1.34
N GLU A 38 1.82 2.21 0.39
CA GLU A 38 2.95 2.50 -0.49
C GLU A 38 2.44 3.12 -1.79
N VAL A 39 3.01 4.25 -2.19
CA VAL A 39 2.63 4.97 -3.41
C VAL A 39 3.63 4.65 -4.51
N LYS A 40 3.15 4.12 -5.64
CA LYS A 40 4.01 3.84 -6.80
C LYS A 40 3.53 4.60 -8.02
N VAL A 41 4.36 5.53 -8.51
CA VAL A 41 4.09 6.34 -9.72
C VAL A 41 4.16 5.53 -11.02
N HIS A 42 4.83 4.38 -10.99
CA HIS A 42 4.89 3.45 -12.10
C HIS A 42 4.85 2.02 -11.57
N ILE A 43 4.15 1.13 -12.27
CA ILE A 43 4.03 -0.26 -11.84
C ILE A 43 4.52 -1.22 -12.92
N THR A 44 5.49 -2.03 -12.54
CA THR A 44 6.00 -3.19 -13.27
C THR A 44 5.96 -4.38 -12.33
N HIS A 45 6.19 -5.59 -12.85
CA HIS A 45 6.27 -6.78 -11.99
C HIS A 45 7.29 -6.62 -10.86
N HIS A 46 8.48 -6.09 -11.18
CA HIS A 46 9.53 -5.84 -10.19
C HIS A 46 9.11 -4.77 -9.17
N GLN A 47 8.56 -3.63 -9.62
CA GLN A 47 8.11 -2.56 -8.70
C GLN A 47 7.02 -3.05 -7.75
N LEU A 48 6.14 -3.93 -8.22
CA LEU A 48 5.11 -4.54 -7.41
C LEU A 48 5.70 -5.46 -6.33
N GLN A 49 6.65 -6.33 -6.70
CA GLN A 49 7.38 -7.16 -5.73
C GLN A 49 8.11 -6.32 -4.68
N THR A 50 8.75 -5.23 -5.09
CA THR A 50 9.39 -4.28 -4.17
C THR A 50 8.36 -3.66 -3.22
N ALA A 51 7.23 -3.18 -3.74
CA ALA A 51 6.18 -2.58 -2.92
C ALA A 51 5.61 -3.55 -1.86
N ILE A 52 5.41 -4.82 -2.25
CA ILE A 52 4.95 -5.86 -1.31
C ILE A 52 5.99 -6.07 -0.20
N GLY A 53 7.26 -6.22 -0.57
CA GLY A 53 8.34 -6.37 0.40
C GLY A 53 8.40 -5.19 1.38
N GLN A 54 8.31 -3.96 0.88
CA GLN A 54 8.26 -2.76 1.71
C GLN A 54 7.08 -2.80 2.68
N LEU A 55 5.87 -3.06 2.19
CA LEU A 55 4.66 -3.09 3.02
C LEU A 55 4.74 -4.14 4.14
N LEU A 56 5.27 -5.33 3.87
CA LEU A 56 5.47 -6.37 4.89
C LEU A 56 6.45 -5.90 5.97
N ILE A 57 7.54 -5.24 5.58
CA ILE A 57 8.52 -4.69 6.54
C ILE A 57 7.89 -3.52 7.33
N HIS A 58 7.07 -2.67 6.71
CA HIS A 58 6.36 -1.61 7.43
C HIS A 58 5.39 -2.17 8.46
N ARG A 59 4.63 -3.20 8.10
CA ARG A 59 3.73 -3.88 9.05
C ARG A 59 4.52 -4.44 10.25
N PHE A 60 5.68 -5.05 9.99
CA PHE A 60 6.55 -5.55 11.04
C PHE A 60 7.12 -4.45 11.95
N THR A 61 7.56 -3.33 11.36
CA THR A 61 8.26 -2.24 12.07
C THR A 61 7.32 -1.22 12.73
N TYR A 62 6.05 -1.16 12.34
CA TYR A 62 5.10 -0.17 12.84
C TYR A 62 3.91 -0.79 13.58
N ASN A 63 3.07 -1.55 12.88
CA ASN A 63 1.87 -2.15 13.45
C ASN A 63 1.50 -3.44 12.69
N GLN A 64 1.57 -4.58 13.38
CA GLN A 64 1.33 -5.92 12.81
C GLN A 64 -0.11 -6.14 12.36
N GLU A 65 -1.06 -5.35 12.86
CA GLU A 65 -2.48 -5.45 12.54
C GLU A 65 -2.91 -4.46 11.44
N ALA A 66 -1.97 -3.66 10.91
CA ALA A 66 -2.30 -2.69 9.87
C ALA A 66 -2.61 -3.37 8.53
N GLU A 67 -3.70 -2.94 7.91
CA GLU A 67 -4.06 -3.33 6.55
C GLU A 67 -3.07 -2.67 5.57
N LEU A 68 -2.73 -3.36 4.48
CA LEU A 68 -1.72 -2.89 3.53
C LEU A 68 -2.38 -2.40 2.23
N GLN A 69 -1.85 -1.32 1.66
CA GLN A 69 -2.37 -0.76 0.42
C GLN A 69 -1.23 -0.39 -0.53
N ILE A 70 -1.49 -0.55 -1.83
CA ILE A 70 -0.65 0.03 -2.88
C ILE A 70 -1.52 1.05 -3.61
N ALA A 71 -1.09 2.31 -3.57
CA ALA A 71 -1.72 3.38 -4.32
C ALA A 71 -1.02 3.56 -5.67
N LEU A 72 -1.80 3.53 -6.75
CA LEU A 72 -1.32 3.67 -8.11
C LEU A 72 -2.01 4.86 -8.81
N PRO A 73 -1.32 5.55 -9.73
CA PRO A 73 -1.96 6.47 -10.65
C PRO A 73 -3.09 5.81 -11.42
N LYS A 74 -4.09 6.60 -11.79
CA LYS A 74 -5.18 6.18 -12.69
C LYS A 74 -4.67 5.59 -13.99
N GLU A 75 -3.62 6.20 -14.52
CA GLU A 75 -3.03 5.91 -15.82
C GLU A 75 -2.00 4.76 -15.73
N ALA A 76 -1.87 4.11 -14.57
CA ALA A 76 -0.96 3.00 -14.38
C ALA A 76 -1.29 1.86 -15.35
N ASN A 77 -0.34 1.53 -16.22
CA ASN A 77 -0.54 0.46 -17.20
C ASN A 77 -0.34 -0.92 -16.56
N LEU A 78 -1.45 -1.51 -16.11
CA LEU A 78 -1.49 -2.85 -15.52
C LEU A 78 -1.26 -3.98 -16.53
N SER A 79 -1.31 -3.72 -17.84
CA SER A 79 -1.10 -4.75 -18.87
C SER A 79 0.32 -5.33 -18.85
N LYS A 80 1.25 -4.66 -18.16
CA LYS A 80 2.63 -5.10 -17.97
C LYS A 80 2.79 -6.07 -16.80
N LEU A 81 1.73 -6.34 -16.04
CA LEU A 81 1.74 -7.28 -14.93
C LEU A 81 1.30 -8.67 -15.42
N PRO A 82 1.86 -9.75 -14.85
CA PRO A 82 1.38 -11.09 -15.10
C PRO A 82 -0.13 -11.21 -14.86
N PRO A 83 -0.88 -11.84 -15.79
CA PRO A 83 -2.31 -12.09 -15.59
C PRO A 83 -2.56 -12.84 -14.27
N GLY A 84 -3.50 -12.36 -13.48
CA GLY A 84 -3.86 -12.96 -12.18
C GLY A 84 -3.01 -12.52 -10.99
N LEU A 85 -1.92 -11.76 -11.19
CA LEU A 85 -1.08 -11.28 -10.09
C LEU A 85 -1.85 -10.38 -9.14
N ILE A 86 -2.64 -9.42 -9.65
CA ILE A 86 -3.42 -8.50 -8.81
C ILE A 86 -4.38 -9.27 -7.90
N LYS A 87 -5.13 -10.22 -8.48
CA LYS A 87 -6.05 -11.07 -7.72
C LYS A 87 -5.31 -11.88 -6.65
N HIS A 88 -4.15 -12.43 -6.99
CA HIS A 88 -3.34 -13.17 -6.03
C HIS A 88 -2.83 -12.30 -4.88
N LEU A 89 -2.51 -11.02 -5.13
CA LEU A 89 -2.08 -10.08 -4.09
C LEU A 89 -3.19 -9.67 -3.15
N GLU A 90 -4.40 -9.49 -3.68
CA GLU A 90 -5.60 -9.29 -2.86
C GLU A 90 -5.86 -10.52 -1.97
N ASP A 91 -5.56 -11.73 -2.47
CA ASP A 91 -5.78 -12.99 -1.75
C ASP A 91 -4.71 -13.30 -0.68
N ILE A 92 -3.42 -13.03 -0.92
CA ILE A 92 -2.32 -13.42 -0.02
C ILE A 92 -2.34 -12.61 1.29
N GLU A 93 -2.61 -11.30 1.22
CA GLU A 93 -2.37 -10.39 2.36
C GLU A 93 -3.45 -9.30 2.53
N ARG A 94 -4.57 -9.40 1.81
CA ARG A 94 -5.58 -8.32 1.71
C ARG A 94 -4.96 -6.98 1.30
N ILE A 95 -3.95 -7.02 0.43
CA ILE A 95 -3.31 -5.79 -0.06
C ILE A 95 -4.29 -5.11 -1.01
N HIS A 96 -4.84 -3.98 -0.59
CA HIS A 96 -5.81 -3.23 -1.38
C HIS A 96 -5.10 -2.37 -2.43
N CYS A 97 -5.38 -2.61 -3.71
CA CYS A 97 -4.93 -1.73 -4.79
C CYS A 97 -5.93 -0.57 -4.95
N LEU A 98 -5.50 0.65 -4.62
CA LEU A 98 -6.33 1.84 -4.79
C LEU A 98 -6.08 2.46 -6.16
N PHE A 99 -7.08 2.35 -7.04
CA PHE A 99 -7.17 3.12 -8.28
C PHE A 99 -8.10 4.30 -8.04
N PRO A 100 -7.66 5.55 -8.24
CA PRO A 100 -8.59 6.66 -8.14
C PRO A 100 -9.63 6.52 -9.28
N SER A 101 -10.92 6.67 -8.99
CA SER A 101 -12.01 6.42 -9.96
C SER A 101 -12.04 7.43 -11.11
N VAL A 102 -12.24 6.95 -12.34
CA VAL A 102 -12.48 7.79 -13.53
C VAL A 102 -13.81 8.53 -13.34
N ARG A 103 -13.79 9.86 -13.54
CA ARG A 103 -15.02 10.66 -13.65
C ARG A 103 -15.44 10.68 -15.11
#